data_AF-A0A426Y9E5-F1
#
_entry.id   AF-A0A426Y9E5-F1
#
_cell.length_a   1.000
_cell.length_b   1.000
_cell.length_c   1.000
_cell.angle_alpha   90.00
_cell.angle_beta   90.00
_cell.angle_gamma   90.00
#
_symmetry.space_group_name_H-M   'P 1'
#
loop_
_entity.id
_entity.type
_entity.pdbx_description
1 polymer ?
#
loop_
_entity_poly.entity_id
_entity_poly.type
_entity_poly.pdbx_seq_one_letter_code
_entity_poly.pdbx_strand_id
1 'polypeptide(L)'
;SSGSAFHAGLGPTSPGLDKPRLVVLGTGWAGCRLMKSVDAGLYDIVCVSPRNHMVFTPLLASTCVGTLEFRSVAEPIGRIQPAISTAPGSYFFLARCTAIDPDAHTVSSLVDFDVEG
;
A
#
# COMPACT_ATOMS: atom_id res chain seq x y z
N SER A 1 -4.50 24.31 16.25
CA SER A 1 -5.72 23.73 15.63
C SER A 1 -5.43 23.38 14.19
N SER A 2 -4.74 22.26 13.95
CA SER A 2 -4.47 21.77 12.58
C SER A 2 -5.60 20.85 12.15
N GLY A 3 -6.47 21.32 11.26
CA GLY A 3 -7.51 20.51 10.66
C GLY A 3 -6.89 19.35 9.87
N SER A 4 -7.22 18.12 10.24
CA SER A 4 -7.02 16.95 9.39
C SER A 4 -7.88 17.15 8.14
N ALA A 5 -7.24 17.40 7.00
CA ALA A 5 -7.93 17.41 5.72
C ALA A 5 -8.31 15.96 5.39
N PHE A 6 -9.56 15.59 5.64
CA PHE A 6 -10.14 14.37 5.10
C PHE A 6 -10.29 14.56 3.58
N HIS A 7 -9.31 14.09 2.81
CA HIS A 7 -9.52 13.92 1.36
C HIS A 7 -10.63 12.89 1.16
N ALA A 8 -11.60 13.19 0.29
CA ALA A 8 -12.67 12.27 -0.07
C ALA A 8 -12.05 10.93 -0.52
N GLY A 9 -12.19 9.90 0.33
CA GLY A 9 -11.65 8.58 0.07
C GLY A 9 -12.32 7.92 -1.13
N LEU A 10 -11.74 6.82 -1.62
CA LEU A 10 -12.36 6.01 -2.64
C LEU A 10 -13.74 5.52 -2.15
N GLY A 11 -14.80 5.83 -2.88
CA GLY A 11 -16.16 5.42 -2.54
C GLY A 11 -16.35 3.88 -2.61
N PRO A 12 -17.49 3.38 -2.10
CA PRO A 12 -17.86 1.97 -2.23
C PRO A 12 -17.88 1.53 -3.70
N THR A 13 -17.49 0.28 -3.97
CA THR A 13 -17.60 -0.33 -5.30
C THR A 13 -19.05 -0.73 -5.58
N SER A 14 -19.53 -0.51 -6.80
CA SER A 14 -20.88 -0.88 -7.21
C SER A 14 -20.97 -2.37 -7.57
N PRO A 15 -21.80 -3.18 -6.87
CA PRO A 15 -21.93 -4.60 -7.18
C PRO A 15 -22.39 -4.83 -8.63
N GLY A 16 -21.64 -5.64 -9.39
CA GLY A 16 -21.98 -6.03 -10.76
C GLY A 16 -21.58 -5.04 -11.86
N LEU A 17 -21.05 -3.87 -11.50
CA LEU A 17 -20.50 -2.87 -12.41
C LEU A 17 -18.98 -2.73 -12.23
N ASP A 18 -18.54 -2.67 -10.97
CA ASP A 18 -17.14 -2.50 -10.62
C ASP A 18 -16.51 -3.83 -10.16
N LYS A 19 -15.20 -3.96 -10.31
CA LYS A 19 -14.46 -5.06 -9.68
C LYS A 19 -14.50 -4.90 -8.16
N PRO A 20 -14.51 -6.02 -7.40
CA PRO A 20 -14.32 -5.95 -5.97
C PRO A 20 -12.96 -5.32 -5.64
N ARG A 21 -12.94 -4.44 -4.62
CA ARG A 21 -11.72 -3.79 -4.15
C ARG A 21 -11.01 -4.63 -3.09
N LEU A 22 -9.75 -4.96 -3.34
CA LEU A 22 -8.85 -5.56 -2.34
C LEU A 22 -8.00 -4.46 -1.71
N VAL A 23 -8.25 -4.16 -0.44
CA VAL A 23 -7.43 -3.22 0.34
C VAL A 23 -6.35 -3.99 1.10
N VAL A 24 -5.08 -3.71 0.80
CA VAL A 24 -3.91 -4.29 1.47
C VAL A 24 -3.30 -3.25 2.40
N LEU A 25 -3.24 -3.57 3.69
CA LEU A 25 -2.64 -2.71 4.70
C LEU A 25 -1.20 -3.17 4.99
N GLY A 26 -0.25 -2.29 4.65
CA GLY A 26 1.16 -2.51 4.90
C GLY A 26 1.91 -3.21 3.77
N THR A 27 3.20 -2.89 3.69
CA THR A 27 4.12 -3.34 2.62
C THR A 27 5.18 -4.29 3.13
N GLY A 28 4.83 -5.10 4.14
CA GLY A 28 5.68 -6.18 4.65
C GLY A 28 5.62 -7.44 3.78
N TRP A 29 6.25 -8.51 4.25
CA TRP A 29 6.31 -9.80 3.55
C TRP A 29 4.95 -10.34 3.11
N ALA A 30 3.98 -10.38 4.04
CA ALA A 30 2.67 -10.94 3.75
C ALA A 30 1.89 -10.11 2.72
N GLY A 31 1.79 -8.79 2.95
CA GLY A 31 1.09 -7.88 2.03
C GLY A 31 1.71 -7.91 0.62
N CYS A 32 3.04 -7.86 0.53
CA CYS A 32 3.73 -7.92 -0.75
C CYS A 32 3.60 -9.28 -1.43
N ARG A 33 3.64 -10.39 -0.68
CA ARG A 33 3.43 -11.73 -1.24
C ARG A 33 2.02 -11.91 -1.77
N LEU A 34 1.01 -11.37 -1.08
CA LEU A 34 -0.38 -11.35 -1.52
C LEU A 34 -0.54 -10.51 -2.80
N MET A 35 -0.06 -9.26 -2.78
CA MET A 35 -0.12 -8.36 -3.93
C MET A 35 0.56 -8.95 -5.17
N LYS A 36 1.65 -9.70 -4.99
CA LYS A 36 2.35 -10.38 -6.10
C LYS A 36 1.54 -11.51 -6.73
N SER A 37 0.70 -12.21 -5.97
CA SER A 37 -0.09 -13.35 -6.51
C SER A 37 -1.52 -13.02 -6.89
N VAL A 38 -2.06 -11.90 -6.42
CA VAL A 38 -3.43 -11.54 -6.75
C VAL A 38 -3.51 -11.05 -8.20
N ASP A 39 -4.58 -11.45 -8.88
CA ASP A 39 -4.84 -11.05 -10.26
C ASP A 39 -5.56 -9.69 -10.29
N ALA A 40 -4.90 -8.68 -10.86
CA ALA A 40 -5.45 -7.34 -11.06
C ALA A 40 -6.55 -7.27 -12.14
N GLY A 41 -6.75 -8.35 -12.90
CA GLY A 41 -7.91 -8.54 -13.76
C GLY A 41 -9.20 -8.79 -12.97
N LEU A 42 -9.10 -9.39 -11.78
CA LEU A 42 -10.24 -9.77 -10.94
C LEU A 42 -10.55 -8.77 -9.83
N TYR A 43 -9.53 -8.09 -9.32
CA TYR A 43 -9.65 -7.14 -8.20
C TYR A 43 -9.00 -5.81 -8.53
N ASP A 44 -9.61 -4.73 -8.05
CA ASP A 44 -8.94 -3.43 -7.99
C ASP A 44 -8.14 -3.37 -6.68
N ILE A 45 -6.82 -3.22 -6.81
CA ILE A 45 -5.88 -3.39 -5.69
C ILE A 45 -5.55 -2.01 -5.13
N VAL A 46 -5.85 -1.81 -3.85
CA VAL A 46 -5.49 -0.60 -3.13
C VAL A 46 -4.51 -0.96 -2.02
N CYS A 47 -3.30 -0.43 -2.07
CA CYS A 47 -2.30 -0.63 -1.05
C CYS A 47 -2.14 0.63 -0.22
N VAL A 48 -2.25 0.51 1.11
CA VAL A 48 -2.07 1.61 2.06
C VAL A 48 -0.92 1.27 2.98
N SER A 49 0.14 2.07 2.98
CA SER A 49 1.29 1.84 3.85
C SER A 49 2.08 3.12 4.09
N PRO A 50 2.69 3.31 5.28
CA PRO A 50 3.59 4.43 5.52
C PRO A 50 4.93 4.31 4.76
N ARG A 51 5.16 3.21 4.01
CA ARG A 51 6.37 2.99 3.20
C ARG A 51 6.04 2.41 1.84
N ASN A 52 6.67 2.94 0.80
CA ASN A 52 6.48 2.58 -0.62
C ASN A 52 7.37 1.44 -1.15
N HIS A 53 8.01 0.68 -0.26
CA HIS A 53 8.87 -0.45 -0.60
C HIS A 53 8.75 -1.58 0.42
N MET A 54 9.01 -2.80 -0.03
CA MET A 54 9.21 -3.98 0.79
C MET A 54 10.68 -4.05 1.19
N VAL A 55 10.96 -4.47 2.42
CA VAL A 55 12.34 -4.70 2.87
C VAL A 55 12.54 -6.20 3.07
N PHE A 56 13.56 -6.75 2.45
CA PHE A 56 13.99 -8.14 2.65
C PHE A 56 14.71 -8.26 3.99
N THR A 57 13.93 -8.35 5.05
CA THR A 57 14.40 -8.33 6.44
C THR A 57 15.52 -9.33 6.78
N PRO A 58 15.67 -10.52 6.15
CA PRO A 58 16.82 -11.40 6.40
C PRO A 58 18.18 -10.79 6.06
N LEU A 59 18.26 -9.82 5.13
CA LEU A 59 19.52 -9.19 4.72
C LEU A 59 19.81 -7.86 5.46
N LEU A 60 18.97 -7.46 6.42
CA LEU A 60 19.21 -6.24 7.19
C LEU A 60 20.47 -6.31 8.06
N ALA A 61 20.85 -7.49 8.55
CA ALA A 61 22.10 -7.63 9.28
C ALA A 61 23.31 -7.27 8.39
N SER A 62 23.29 -7.70 7.12
CA SER A 62 24.34 -7.41 6.14
C SER A 62 24.42 -5.93 5.75
N THR A 63 23.31 -5.20 5.81
CA THR A 63 23.33 -3.74 5.56
C THR A 63 23.89 -2.97 6.76
N CYS A 64 23.61 -3.39 7.99
CA CYS A 64 24.16 -2.77 9.20
C CYS A 64 25.70 -2.87 9.28
N VAL A 65 26.28 -3.96 8.78
CA VAL A 65 27.74 -4.17 8.73
C VAL A 65 28.37 -3.69 7.42
N GLY A 66 27.62 -3.02 6.55
CA GLY A 66 28.13 -2.41 5.31
C GLY A 66 28.47 -3.39 4.19
N THR A 67 28.12 -4.68 4.30
CA THR A 67 28.31 -5.66 3.22
C THR A 67 27.36 -5.42 2.05
N LEU A 68 26.15 -4.91 2.35
CA LEU A 68 25.14 -4.57 1.36
C LEU A 68 24.67 -3.12 1.55
N GLU A 69 24.35 -2.44 0.46
CA GLU A 69 23.68 -1.14 0.55
C GLU A 69 22.21 -1.33 0.90
N PHE A 70 21.63 -0.43 1.71
CA PHE A 70 20.22 -0.51 2.10
C PHE A 70 19.24 -0.61 0.92
N ARG A 71 19.52 0.12 -0.17
CA ARG A 71 18.69 0.06 -1.39
C ARG A 71 18.69 -1.31 -2.08
N SER A 72 19.71 -2.14 -1.86
CA SER A 72 19.82 -3.46 -2.51
C SER A 72 18.89 -4.50 -1.89
N VAL A 73 18.39 -4.25 -0.68
CA VAL A 73 17.46 -5.13 0.04
C VAL A 73 16.04 -4.60 0.05
N ALA A 74 15.77 -3.48 -0.62
CA ALA A 74 14.47 -2.85 -0.73
C ALA A 74 13.88 -3.05 -2.14
N GLU A 75 12.63 -3.51 -2.22
CA GLU A 75 11.91 -3.71 -3.47
C GLU A 75 10.71 -2.75 -3.56
N PRO A 76 10.64 -1.84 -4.56
CA PRO A 76 9.54 -0.91 -4.72
C PRO A 76 8.19 -1.60 -4.95
N ILE A 77 7.11 -1.11 -4.34
CA ILE A 77 5.80 -1.79 -4.41
C ILE A 77 5.21 -1.77 -5.82
N GLY A 78 5.46 -0.71 -6.60
CA GLY A 78 5.06 -0.67 -8.00
C GLY A 78 5.74 -1.73 -8.87
N ARG A 79 6.88 -2.28 -8.44
CA ARG A 79 7.52 -3.41 -9.13
C ARG A 79 6.94 -4.77 -8.70
N ILE A 80 6.48 -4.87 -7.46
CA ILE A 80 5.82 -6.07 -6.92
C ILE A 80 4.43 -6.26 -7.53
N GLN A 81 3.67 -5.18 -7.65
CA GLN A 81 2.36 -5.17 -8.29
C GLN A 81 2.23 -3.93 -9.19
N PRO A 82 2.61 -4.04 -10.48
CA PRO A 82 2.55 -2.93 -11.44
C PRO A 82 1.16 -2.33 -11.60
N ALA A 83 0.09 -3.11 -11.36
CA ALA A 83 -1.27 -2.65 -11.51
C ALA A 83 -1.61 -1.43 -10.63
N ILE A 84 -0.98 -1.27 -9.46
CA ILE A 84 -1.22 -0.09 -8.60
C ILE A 84 -0.75 1.23 -9.24
N SER A 85 0.05 1.16 -10.31
CA SER A 85 0.55 2.30 -11.07
C SER A 85 -0.08 2.39 -12.46
N THR A 86 -0.58 1.29 -13.02
CA THR A 86 -1.00 1.23 -14.43
C THR A 86 -2.46 0.86 -14.65
N ALA A 87 -3.08 0.13 -13.70
CA ALA A 87 -4.45 -0.31 -13.84
C ALA A 87 -5.42 0.76 -13.28
N PRO A 88 -6.52 1.05 -13.99
CA PRO A 88 -7.56 1.92 -13.46
C PRO A 88 -8.16 1.29 -12.19
N GLY A 89 -8.50 2.13 -11.20
CA GLY A 89 -9.10 1.67 -9.94
C GLY A 89 -8.12 1.11 -8.90
N SER A 90 -6.87 0.85 -9.29
CA SER A 90 -5.81 0.37 -8.39
C SER A 90 -4.88 1.52 -7.98
N TYR A 91 -4.51 1.57 -6.70
CA TYR A 91 -3.78 2.71 -6.13
C TYR A 91 -2.80 2.29 -5.04
N PHE A 92 -1.75 3.10 -4.86
CA PHE A 92 -0.90 3.09 -3.66
C PHE A 92 -1.07 4.40 -2.90
N PHE A 93 -1.40 4.32 -1.60
CA PHE A 93 -1.47 5.45 -0.69
C PHE A 93 -0.32 5.38 0.32
N LEU A 94 0.52 6.41 0.29
CA LEU A 94 1.53 6.63 1.33
C LEU A 94 0.84 7.21 2.57
N ALA A 95 0.32 6.31 3.40
CA ALA A 95 -0.52 6.69 4.53
C ALA A 95 -0.48 5.62 5.63
N ARG A 96 -0.76 6.04 6.86
CA ARG A 96 -0.89 5.16 8.01
C ARG A 96 -2.36 4.84 8.25
N CYS A 97 -2.70 3.56 8.27
CA CYS A 97 -4.01 3.12 8.72
C CYS A 97 -4.16 3.40 10.23
N THR A 98 -5.24 4.07 10.62
CA THR A 98 -5.53 4.44 12.01
C THR A 98 -6.74 3.73 12.59
N ALA A 99 -7.71 3.35 11.75
CA ALA A 99 -8.88 2.59 12.17
C ALA A 99 -9.42 1.74 11.04
N ILE A 100 -10.05 0.62 11.40
CA ILE A 100 -10.75 -0.29 10.50
C ILE A 100 -12.14 -0.51 11.09
N ASP A 101 -13.16 -0.27 10.28
CA ASP A 101 -14.53 -0.61 10.60
C ASP A 101 -14.95 -1.79 9.71
N PRO A 102 -15.03 -3.02 10.26
CA PRO A 102 -15.38 -4.20 9.50
C PRO A 102 -16.86 -4.24 9.12
N ASP A 103 -17.75 -3.59 9.88
CA ASP A 103 -19.20 -3.60 9.63
C ASP A 103 -19.55 -2.63 8.51
N ALA A 104 -18.89 -1.46 8.49
CA ALA A 104 -19.02 -0.48 7.42
C ALA A 104 -18.11 -0.76 6.21
N HIS A 105 -17.21 -1.74 6.31
CA HIS A 105 -16.19 -2.05 5.30
C HIS A 105 -15.31 -0.83 4.96
N THR A 106 -14.91 -0.05 5.98
CA THR A 106 -14.11 1.16 5.78
C THR A 106 -12.75 1.09 6.47
N VAL A 107 -11.79 1.78 5.87
CA VAL A 107 -10.44 1.97 6.42
C VAL A 107 -10.21 3.46 6.54
N SER A 108 -9.87 3.92 7.74
CA SER A 108 -9.43 5.30 7.99
C SER A 108 -7.92 5.35 7.96
N SER A 109 -7.37 6.29 7.19
CA SER A 109 -5.93 6.47 7.07
C SER A 109 -5.55 7.93 7.15
N LEU A 110 -4.43 8.22 7.81
CA LEU A 110 -3.80 9.53 7.81
C LEU A 110 -2.70 9.54 6.76
N VAL A 111 -2.83 10.46 5.80
CA VAL A 111 -1.79 10.70 4.80
C VAL A 111 -0.64 11.39 5.51
N ASP A 112 0.53 10.73 5.53
CA ASP A 112 1.75 11.37 5.99
C ASP A 112 2.20 12.28 4.83
N PHE A 113 1.79 13.56 4.87
CA PHE A 113 2.44 14.59 4.08
C PHE A 113 3.80 14.85 4.73
N ASP A 114 4.84 14.17 4.23
CA ASP A 114 6.17 14.76 4.34
C ASP A 114 6.09 16.08 3.56
N VAL A 115 6.22 17.19 4.28
CA VAL A 115 6.50 18.49 3.67
C VAL A 115 7.91 18.36 3.11
N GLU A 116 8.04 17.95 1.86
CA GLU A 116 9.28 18.18 1.10
C GLU A 116 9.43 19.69 0.95
N GLY A 117 10.36 20.24 1.75
CA GLY A 117 11.11 21.45 1.42
C GLY A 117 12.36 21.10 0.62
#